data_AF-A0A2N8PJ31-F1
#
_entry.id   AF-A0A2N8PJ31-F1
#
_cell.length_a   1.000
_cell.length_b   1.000
_cell.length_c   1.000
_cell.angle_alpha   90.00
_cell.angle_beta   90.00
_cell.angle_gamma   90.00
#
_symmetry.space_group_name_H-M   'P 1'
#
loop_
_entity.id
_entity.type
_entity.pdbx_description
1 polymer ?
#
loop_
_entity_poly.entity_id
_entity_poly.type
_entity_poly.pdbx_seq_one_letter_code
_entity_poly.pdbx_strand_id
1 'polypeptide(L)' 'MTDYTFPADLVQAQSAWYAAYRQLAAEESPARTTVLRRRLQRLSVEIATHPYWADIPGHAPAARMALKEMAWEGHRP' A
#
# COMPACT_ATOMS: atom_id res chain seq x y z
N MET A 1 8.62 6.39 -19.30
CA MET A 1 7.70 6.00 -18.20
C MET A 1 7.89 4.52 -18.02
N THR A 2 8.40 4.10 -16.87
CA THR A 2 8.65 2.68 -16.61
C THR A 2 7.29 2.04 -16.33
N ASP A 3 6.72 1.36 -17.33
CA ASP A 3 5.47 0.61 -17.20
C ASP A 3 5.70 -0.63 -16.33
N TYR A 4 5.73 -0.41 -15.02
CA TYR A 4 5.69 -1.50 -14.06
C TYR A 4 4.28 -2.09 -14.06
N THR A 5 4.14 -3.31 -14.56
CA THR A 5 2.88 -4.05 -14.45
C THR A 5 2.77 -4.62 -13.04
N PHE A 6 2.27 -3.83 -12.11
CA PHE A 6 2.03 -4.33 -10.75
C PHE A 6 0.81 -5.25 -10.75
N PRO A 7 0.85 -6.34 -9.97
CA PRO A 7 -0.30 -7.19 -9.80
C PRO A 7 -1.42 -6.43 -9.07
N ALA A 8 -2.67 -6.75 -9.42
CA ALA A 8 -3.84 -6.03 -8.94
C ALA A 8 -4.01 -6.13 -7.42
N ASP A 9 -3.65 -7.28 -6.84
CA ASP A 9 -3.59 -7.51 -5.39
C ASP A 9 -2.66 -6.50 -4.68
N LEU A 10 -1.47 -6.24 -5.22
CA LEU A 10 -0.50 -5.31 -4.65
C LEU A 10 -0.99 -3.87 -4.72
N VAL A 11 -1.61 -3.47 -5.84
CA VAL A 11 -2.24 -2.15 -5.99
C VAL A 11 -3.42 -2.00 -5.04
N GLN A 12 -4.22 -3.06 -4.86
CA GLN A 12 -5.35 -3.09 -3.94
C GLN A 12 -4.90 -3.03 -2.48
N ALA A 13 -3.82 -3.75 -2.11
CA ALA A 13 -3.22 -3.70 -0.78
C ALA A 13 -2.67 -2.30 -0.46
N GLN A 14 -1.98 -1.66 -1.42
CA GLN A 14 -1.49 -0.28 -1.27
C GLN A 14 -2.64 0.72 -1.14
N SER A 15 -3.70 0.57 -1.94
CA SER A 15 -4.90 1.42 -1.86
C SER A 15 -5.63 1.24 -0.53
N ALA A 16 -5.77 0.01 -0.05
CA ALA A 16 -6.32 -0.31 1.26
C ALA A 16 -5.47 0.28 2.39
N TRP A 17 -4.15 0.32 2.22
CA TRP A 17 -3.23 0.95 3.16
C TRP A 17 -3.47 2.46 3.23
N TYR A 18 -3.59 3.15 2.10
CA TYR A 18 -3.93 4.58 2.07
C TYR A 18 -5.31 4.88 2.66
N ALA A 19 -6.32 4.04 2.39
CA ALA A 19 -7.65 4.18 2.96
C ALA A 19 -7.63 4.00 4.48
N ALA A 20 -6.93 2.97 4.98
CA ALA A 20 -6.75 2.75 6.41
C ALA A 20 -5.96 3.87 7.08
N TYR A 21 -4.96 4.44 6.40
CA TYR A 21 -4.20 5.59 6.89
C TYR A 21 -5.07 6.85 7.01
N ARG A 22 -5.89 7.17 6.00
CA ARG A 22 -6.84 8.28 6.10
C ARG A 22 -7.87 8.09 7.20
N GLN A 23 -8.41 6.87 7.33
CA GLN A 23 -9.32 6.56 8.45
C GLN A 23 -8.59 6.73 9.78
N LEU A 24 -7.34 6.28 9.91
CA LEU A 24 -6.55 6.45 11.12
C LEU A 24 -6.30 7.93 11.43
N ALA A 25 -6.05 8.75 10.42
CA ALA A 25 -5.82 10.19 10.59
C ALA A 25 -7.10 10.97 10.98
N ALA A 26 -8.27 10.47 10.60
CA ALA A 26 -9.57 11.07 10.91
C ALA A 26 -10.25 10.48 12.16
N GLU A 27 -9.75 9.36 12.69
CA GLU A 27 -10.38 8.61 13.78
C GLU A 27 -9.80 9.04 15.13
N GLU A 28 -10.68 9.54 16.01
CA GLU A 28 -10.33 9.96 17.37
C GLU A 28 -10.50 8.83 18.39
N SER A 29 -11.20 7.75 18.02
CA SER A 29 -11.45 6.62 18.92
C SER A 29 -10.21 5.72 19.08
N PRO A 30 -9.69 5.52 20.30
CA PRO A 30 -8.50 4.67 20.54
C PRO A 30 -8.75 3.19 20.23
N ALA A 31 -10.00 2.71 20.39
CA ALA A 31 -10.37 1.34 20.05
C ALA A 31 -10.28 1.09 18.53
N ARG A 32 -10.82 2.00 17.72
CA ARG A 32 -10.75 1.90 16.25
C ARG A 32 -9.35 2.17 15.70
N THR A 33 -8.63 3.12 16.31
CA THR A 33 -7.20 3.36 16.05
C THR A 33 -6.37 2.09 16.17
N THR A 34 -6.61 1.27 17.21
CA THR A 34 -5.89 0.00 17.41
C THR A 34 -6.17 -1.01 16.29
N VAL A 35 -7.44 -1.12 15.85
CA VAL A 35 -7.84 -1.99 14.75
C VAL A 35 -7.22 -1.53 13.43
N LEU A 36 -7.26 -0.23 13.13
CA LEU A 36 -6.68 0.37 11.94
C LEU A 36 -5.16 0.20 11.89
N ARG A 37 -4.48 0.39 13.03
CA ARG A 37 -3.03 0.18 13.13
C ARG A 37 -2.64 -1.27 12.87
N ARG A 38 -3.39 -2.24 13.42
CA ARG A 38 -3.18 -3.67 13.13
C ARG A 38 -3.40 -3.98 11.64
N ARG A 39 -4.43 -3.38 11.03
CA ARG A 39 -4.71 -3.53 9.60
C ARG A 39 -3.58 -2.97 8.75
N LEU A 40 -3.08 -1.77 9.06
CA LEU A 40 -1.93 -1.16 8.38
C LEU A 40 -0.67 -2.03 8.49
N GLN A 41 -0.38 -2.61 9.65
CA GLN A 41 0.77 -3.50 9.81
C GLN A 41 0.63 -4.77 8.96
N ARG A 42 -0.55 -5.40 8.94
CA ARG A 42 -0.79 -6.58 8.09
C ARG A 42 -0.62 -6.26 6.62
N LEU A 43 -1.22 -5.17 6.15
CA LEU A 43 -1.07 -4.70 4.76
C LEU A 43 0.38 -4.36 4.43
N SER A 44 1.11 -3.75 5.37
CA SER A 44 2.53 -3.44 5.17
C SER A 44 3.37 -4.70 5.05
N VAL A 45 3.08 -5.74 5.83
CA VAL A 45 3.75 -7.05 5.72
C VAL A 45 3.40 -7.70 4.40
N GLU A 46 2.13 -7.78 4.04
CA GLU A 46 1.64 -8.37 2.78
C GLU A 46 2.29 -7.71 1.55
N ILE A 47 2.33 -6.38 1.53
CA ILE A 47 3.05 -5.62 0.50
C ILE A 47 4.54 -5.97 0.57
N ALA A 48 5.20 -5.89 1.73
CA ALA A 48 6.65 -6.08 1.81
C ALA A 48 7.12 -7.51 1.48
N THR A 49 6.32 -8.53 1.79
CA THR A 49 6.60 -9.95 1.52
C THR A 49 6.04 -10.43 0.19
N HIS A 50 5.48 -9.53 -0.62
CA HIS A 50 4.87 -9.93 -1.89
C HIS A 50 5.91 -10.55 -2.84
N PRO A 51 5.62 -11.71 -3.47
CA PRO A 51 6.55 -12.39 -4.37
C PRO A 51 6.99 -11.53 -5.56
N TYR A 52 6.18 -10.55 -5.96
CA TYR A 52 6.54 -9.55 -6.96
C TYR A 52 7.86 -8.82 -6.67
N TRP A 53 8.17 -8.54 -5.40
CA TRP A 53 9.44 -7.89 -5.04
C TRP A 53 10.64 -8.80 -5.16
N ALA A 54 10.44 -10.11 -5.07
CA ALA A 54 11.49 -11.10 -5.30
C ALA A 54 11.76 -11.28 -6.80
N ASP A 55 10.75 -11.03 -7.65
CA ASP A 55 10.84 -11.17 -9.10
C ASP A 55 11.37 -9.90 -9.80
N ILE A 56 11.30 -8.73 -9.15
CA ILE A 56 11.88 -7.49 -9.70
C ILE A 56 13.41 -7.49 -9.58
N PRO A 57 14.15 -7.35 -10.70
CA PRO A 57 15.59 -7.16 -10.66
C PRO A 57 15.92 -5.75 -10.17
N GLY A 58 16.58 -5.65 -9.01
CA GLY A 58 17.37 -4.48 -8.57
C GLY A 58 16.65 -3.17 -8.26
N HIS A 59 15.36 -3.02 -8.59
CA HIS A 59 14.63 -1.74 -8.53
C HIS A 59 13.48 -1.72 -7.52
N ALA A 60 13.55 -2.51 -6.45
CA ALA A 60 12.52 -2.53 -5.41
C ALA A 60 12.17 -1.14 -4.82
N PRO A 61 13.11 -0.19 -4.60
CA PRO A 61 12.76 1.16 -4.13
C PRO A 61 11.99 1.97 -5.17
N ALA A 62 12.39 1.95 -6.44
CA ALA A 62 11.74 2.69 -7.52
C ALA A 62 10.35 2.12 -7.83
N ALA A 63 10.22 0.79 -7.86
CA ALA A 63 8.94 0.13 -8.03
C ALA A 63 7.99 0.38 -6.82
N ARG A 64 8.49 0.50 -5.59
CA ARG A 64 7.66 0.96 -4.45
C ARG A 64 7.15 2.39 -4.63
N MET A 65 7.96 3.28 -5.20
CA MET A 65 7.52 4.66 -5.49
C MET A 65 6.45 4.68 -6.57
N ALA A 66 6.66 3.98 -7.69
CA ALA A 66 5.66 3.89 -8.75
C ALA A 66 4.35 3.21 -8.28
N LEU A 67 4.41 2.21 -7.40
CA LEU A 67 3.23 1.61 -6.78
C LEU A 67 2.43 2.63 -5.94
N LYS A 68 3.14 3.45 -5.15
CA LYS A 68 2.52 4.51 -4.34
C LYS A 68 1.88 5.58 -5.21
N GLU A 69 2.56 5.99 -6.29
CA GLU A 69 2.04 6.95 -7.25
C GLU A 69 0.76 6.44 -7.92
N MET A 70 0.73 5.19 -8.40
CA MET A 70 -0.49 4.62 -8.99
C MET A 70 -1.63 4.45 -7.99
N ALA A 71 -1.34 3.98 -6.78
CA ALA A 71 -2.36 3.87 -5.74
C ALA A 71 -2.87 5.25 -5.29
N TRP A 72 -2.03 6.29 -5.35
CA TRP A 72 -2.42 7.66 -5.07
C TRP A 72 -3.26 8.27 -6.20
N GLU A 73 -2.89 8.02 -7.45
CA GLU A 73 -3.59 8.52 -8.64
C GLU A 73 -4.97 7.87 -8.79
N GLY A 74 -5.10 6.57 -8.50
CA GLY A 74 -6.40 5.90 -8.38
C GLY A 74 -7.24 6.36 -7.18
N HIS A 75 -6.64 7.08 -6.23
CA HIS A 75 -7.34 7.67 -5.09
C HIS A 75 -7.71 9.15 -5.33
N ARG A 76 -7.22 9.77 -6.41
CA ARG A 76 -7.58 11.16 -6.74
C ARG A 76 -9.09 11.23 -7.04
N PRO A 77 -9.86 12.08 -6.34
CA PRO A 77 -11.30 12.21 -6.56
C PRO A 77 -11.63 12.80 -7.94
#